data_AF-A0A6N7LBQ7-F1
#
_entry.id   AF-A0A6N7LBQ7-F1
#
_cell.length_a   1.000
_cell.length_b   1.000
_cell.length_c   1.000
_cell.angle_alpha   90.00
_cell.angle_beta   90.00
_cell.angle_gamma   90.00
#
_symmetry.space_group_name_H-M   'P 1'
#
loop_
_entity.id
_entity.type
_entity.pdbx_description
1 polymer ?
#
loop_
_entity_poly.entity_id
_entity_poly.type
_entity_poly.pdbx_seq_one_letter_code
_entity_poly.pdbx_strand_id
1 'polypeptide(L)'
;MKAEALVLEAQKAAFATVIKVFDPSATPGHSQQPRRKDRSTPGRRVTDLLRGRDVRRGVLELLRDAEEPILAGDLSKQFAEREGFGAEIDEIRPNLAGRFSGLLERMEQAGLVRSSGAPDGRRRLWEIAR
;
A
#
# COMPACT_ATOMS: atom_id res chain seq x y z
N MET A 1 -14.14 -33.28 11.84
CA MET A 1 -13.30 -32.07 11.84
C MET A 1 -12.13 -32.07 12.84
N LYS A 2 -12.20 -32.64 14.06
CA LYS A 2 -11.03 -32.66 14.98
C LYS A 2 -9.97 -33.73 14.63
N ALA A 3 -10.38 -34.84 14.02
CA ALA A 3 -9.49 -35.96 13.69
C ALA A 3 -8.49 -35.63 12.58
N GLU A 4 -8.92 -34.90 11.54
CA GLU A 4 -8.04 -34.50 10.43
C GLU A 4 -6.93 -33.56 10.90
N ALA A 5 -7.24 -32.60 11.78
CA ALA A 5 -6.25 -31.70 12.38
C ALA A 5 -5.18 -32.46 13.18
N LEU A 6 -5.57 -33.50 13.92
CA LEU A 6 -4.63 -34.35 14.66
C LEU A 6 -3.69 -35.14 13.73
N VAL A 7 -4.20 -35.64 12.61
CA VAL A 7 -3.38 -36.35 11.61
C VAL A 7 -2.38 -35.40 10.95
N LEU A 8 -2.81 -34.18 10.63
CA LEU A 8 -1.94 -33.13 10.06
C LEU A 8 -0.82 -32.72 11.02
N GLU A 9 -1.12 -32.56 12.31
CA GLU A 9 -0.09 -32.24 13.32
C GLU A 9 0.89 -33.40 13.51
N ALA A 10 0.42 -34.65 13.49
CA ALA A 10 1.29 -35.82 13.55
C ALA A 10 2.23 -35.92 12.32
N GLN A 11 1.73 -35.60 11.12
CA GLN A 11 2.54 -35.56 9.90
C GLN A 11 3.62 -34.48 9.93
N LYS A 12 3.31 -33.28 10.45
CA LYS A 12 4.30 -32.21 10.62
C LYS A 12 5.41 -32.60 11.59
N ALA A 13 5.06 -33.25 12.70
CA ALA A 13 6.04 -33.72 13.69
C ALA A 13 6.99 -34.79 13.10
N ALA A 14 6.46 -35.69 12.27
CA ALA A 14 7.29 -36.66 11.55
C ALA A 14 8.28 -35.96 10.60
N PHE A 15 7.84 -34.94 9.85
CA PHE A 15 8.69 -34.21 8.92
C PHE A 15 9.82 -33.43 9.62
N ALA A 16 9.51 -32.80 10.77
CA ALA A 16 10.51 -32.13 11.60
C ALA A 16 11.60 -33.09 12.11
N THR A 17 11.23 -34.34 12.38
CA THR A 17 12.18 -35.38 12.81
C THR A 17 13.15 -35.75 11.69
N VAL A 18 12.65 -35.94 10.47
CA VAL A 18 13.48 -36.26 9.30
C VAL A 18 14.44 -35.12 8.95
N ILE A 19 13.96 -33.88 8.99
CA ILE A 19 14.78 -32.68 8.76
C ILE A 19 15.94 -32.63 9.77
N LYS A 20 15.66 -32.85 11.06
CA LYS A 20 16.68 -32.79 12.12
C LYS A 20 17.79 -33.85 11.97
N VAL A 21 17.48 -35.00 11.37
CA VAL A 21 18.47 -36.07 11.11
C VAL A 21 19.39 -35.72 9.93
N PHE A 22 18.87 -35.06 8.90
CA PHE A 22 19.64 -34.71 7.69
C PHE A 22 20.33 -33.35 7.76
N ASP A 23 19.76 -32.40 8.49
CA ASP A 23 20.32 -31.06 8.71
C ASP A 23 20.04 -30.63 10.18
N PRO A 24 20.97 -30.86 11.11
CA PRO A 24 20.80 -30.47 12.51
C PRO A 24 20.80 -28.94 12.71
N SER A 25 21.20 -28.16 11.70
CA SER A 25 21.13 -26.70 11.71
C SER A 25 19.81 -26.14 11.17
N ALA A 26 18.99 -27.00 10.53
CA ALA A 26 17.67 -26.64 10.07
C ALA A 26 16.78 -26.32 11.27
N THR A 27 16.57 -25.03 11.50
CA THR A 27 15.56 -24.55 12.44
C THR A 27 14.21 -24.72 11.73
N PRO A 28 13.29 -25.59 12.18
CA PRO A 28 11.95 -25.64 11.60
C PRO A 28 11.36 -24.23 11.70
N GLY A 29 11.12 -23.64 10.52
CA GLY A 29 10.77 -22.24 10.37
C GLY A 29 9.69 -21.87 11.36
N HIS A 30 9.96 -20.82 12.13
CA HIS A 30 9.04 -20.27 13.12
C HIS A 30 7.64 -20.26 12.51
N SER A 31 6.72 -20.93 13.19
CA SER A 31 5.29 -20.85 12.92
C SER A 31 4.97 -19.38 12.68
N GLN A 32 4.71 -19.01 11.43
CA GLN A 32 4.12 -17.72 11.13
C GLN A 32 2.81 -17.71 11.89
N GLN A 33 2.79 -17.03 13.04
CA GLN A 33 1.55 -16.81 13.76
C GLN A 33 0.56 -16.27 12.73
N PRO A 34 -0.68 -16.80 12.66
CA PRO A 34 -1.66 -16.29 11.73
C PRO A 34 -1.78 -14.80 12.00
N ARG A 35 -1.31 -13.97 11.04
CA ARG A 35 -1.41 -12.51 11.13
C ARG A 35 -2.87 -12.23 11.45
N ARG A 36 -3.13 -11.72 12.66
CA ARG A 36 -4.48 -11.30 13.04
C ARG A 36 -4.97 -10.42 11.90
N LYS A 37 -6.08 -10.79 11.25
CA LYS A 37 -6.71 -9.97 10.21
C LYS A 37 -6.86 -8.58 10.80
N ASP A 38 -6.10 -7.63 10.27
CA ASP A 38 -6.19 -6.24 10.67
C ASP A 38 -7.62 -5.79 10.38
N ARG A 39 -8.39 -5.51 11.43
CA ARG A 39 -9.78 -5.05 11.34
C ARG A 39 -9.85 -3.55 11.03
N SER A 40 -8.71 -2.90 10.78
CA SER A 40 -8.64 -1.51 10.40
C SER A 40 -9.41 -1.26 9.10
N THR A 41 -10.24 -0.22 9.09
CA THR A 41 -10.91 0.21 7.87
C THR A 41 -9.86 0.67 6.85
N PRO A 42 -10.13 0.54 5.54
CA PRO A 42 -9.17 0.97 4.52
C PRO A 42 -8.73 2.44 4.67
N GLY A 43 -9.64 3.33 5.07
CA GLY A 43 -9.31 4.73 5.33
C GLY A 43 -8.39 4.94 6.54
N ARG A 44 -8.54 4.13 7.60
CA ARG A 44 -7.62 4.17 8.75
C ARG A 44 -6.24 3.63 8.36
N ARG A 45 -6.16 2.55 7.58
CA ARG A 45 -4.89 2.05 7.02
C ARG A 45 -4.16 3.11 6.19
N VAL A 46 -4.89 3.83 5.32
CA VAL A 46 -4.32 4.97 4.58
C VAL A 46 -3.79 6.05 5.52
N THR A 47 -4.56 6.40 6.55
CA THR A 47 -4.16 7.40 7.55
C THR A 47 -2.88 6.99 8.28
N ASP A 48 -2.78 5.73 8.67
CA ASP A 48 -1.62 5.19 9.37
C ASP A 48 -0.38 5.13 8.47
N LEU A 49 -0.52 4.77 7.19
CA LEU A 49 0.57 4.80 6.21
C LEU A 49 1.13 6.20 5.96
N LEU A 50 0.25 7.19 5.86
CA LEU A 50 0.65 8.57 5.61
C LEU A 50 1.16 9.29 6.86
N ARG A 51 1.04 8.67 8.05
CA ARG A 51 1.41 9.29 9.32
C ARG A 51 2.90 9.63 9.33
N GLY A 52 3.21 10.86 9.75
CA GLY A 52 4.58 11.37 9.89
C GLY A 52 5.27 11.73 8.56
N ARG A 53 4.58 11.63 7.42
CA ARG A 53 5.12 11.97 6.10
C ARG A 53 4.71 13.37 5.69
N ASP A 54 5.60 14.09 5.01
CA ASP A 54 5.26 15.36 4.38
C ASP A 54 4.60 15.11 3.01
N VAL A 55 3.35 14.65 3.06
CA VAL A 55 2.59 14.25 1.86
C VAL A 55 2.44 15.42 0.89
N ARG A 56 2.19 16.64 1.40
CA ARG A 56 2.00 17.82 0.54
C ARG A 56 3.28 18.11 -0.23
N ARG A 57 4.42 18.17 0.45
CA ARG A 57 5.70 18.43 -0.21
C ARG A 57 6.05 17.36 -1.21
N GLY A 58 5.94 16.07 -0.84
CA GLY A 58 6.27 14.98 -1.75
C GLY A 58 5.36 14.95 -2.99
N VAL A 59 4.07 15.25 -2.83
CA VAL A 59 3.16 15.40 -3.98
C VAL A 59 3.56 16.56 -4.89
N LEU A 60 3.92 17.72 -4.33
CA LEU A 60 4.37 18.87 -5.15
C LEU A 60 5.69 18.58 -5.87
N GLU A 61 6.62 17.84 -5.26
CA GLU A 61 7.85 17.41 -5.91
C GLU A 61 7.53 16.46 -7.08
N LEU A 62 6.70 15.44 -6.87
CA LEU A 62 6.28 14.54 -7.96
C LEU A 62 5.58 15.27 -9.12
N LEU A 63 4.74 16.26 -8.82
CA LEU A 63 4.09 17.07 -9.86
C LEU A 63 5.05 18.02 -10.59
N ARG A 64 6.17 18.40 -9.98
CA ARG A 64 7.22 19.18 -10.67
C ARG A 64 8.05 18.31 -11.60
N ASP A 65 8.30 17.07 -11.17
CA ASP A 65 9.07 16.08 -11.91
C ASP A 65 8.24 15.43 -13.03
N ALA A 66 6.91 15.48 -12.93
CA ALA A 66 6.01 15.02 -13.98
C ALA A 66 6.09 15.93 -15.21
N GLU A 67 6.40 15.34 -16.37
CA GLU A 67 6.44 16.04 -17.66
C GLU A 67 5.04 16.33 -18.21
N GLU A 68 4.04 15.54 -17.81
CA GLU A 68 2.65 15.63 -18.26
C GLU A 68 1.67 15.65 -17.07
N PRO A 69 0.46 16.23 -17.25
CA PRO A 69 -0.60 16.16 -16.25
C PRO A 69 -0.92 14.71 -15.84
N ILE A 70 -1.00 14.44 -14.53
CA ILE A 70 -1.10 13.08 -13.98
C ILE A 70 -2.42 12.85 -13.24
N LEU A 71 -2.95 11.62 -13.30
CA LEU A 71 -4.12 11.23 -12.51
C LEU A 71 -3.76 11.10 -11.02
N ALA A 72 -4.69 11.46 -10.14
CA ALA A 72 -4.50 11.30 -8.69
C ALA A 72 -4.20 9.85 -8.28
N GLY A 73 -4.77 8.86 -8.99
CA GLY A 73 -4.49 7.45 -8.76
C GLY A 73 -3.03 7.09 -9.05
N ASP A 74 -2.51 7.51 -10.20
CA ASP A 74 -1.13 7.26 -10.61
C ASP A 74 -0.14 8.02 -9.73
N LEU A 75 -0.45 9.28 -9.41
CA LEU A 75 0.35 10.10 -8.50
C LEU A 75 0.44 9.46 -7.10
N SER A 76 -0.66 8.91 -6.59
CA SER A 76 -0.67 8.24 -5.29
C SER A 76 0.13 6.95 -5.27
N LYS A 77 0.17 6.23 -6.41
CA LYS A 77 1.00 5.05 -6.60
C LYS A 77 2.48 5.43 -6.63
N GLN A 78 2.87 6.42 -7.44
CA GLN A 78 4.25 6.92 -7.51
C GLN A 78 4.75 7.42 -6.14
N PHE A 79 3.89 8.12 -5.39
CA PHE A 79 4.21 8.52 -4.02
C PHE A 79 4.46 7.32 -3.11
N ALA A 80 3.60 6.30 -3.14
CA ALA A 80 3.78 5.10 -2.34
C ALA A 80 5.06 4.34 -2.69
N GLU A 81 5.41 4.26 -3.97
CA GLU A 81 6.66 3.66 -4.45
C GLU A 81 7.88 4.45 -3.96
N ARG A 82 7.86 5.78 -4.09
CA ARG A 82 8.95 6.66 -3.63
C ARG A 82 9.16 6.61 -2.11
N GLU A 83 8.09 6.50 -1.34
CA GLU A 83 8.11 6.45 0.12
C GLU A 83 8.29 5.04 0.69
N GLY A 84 8.48 4.04 -0.17
CA GLY A 84 8.81 2.66 0.22
C GLY A 84 7.65 1.84 0.77
N PHE A 85 6.39 2.20 0.45
CA PHE A 85 5.20 1.44 0.87
C PHE A 85 4.29 1.01 -0.31
N GLY A 86 4.86 0.89 -1.51
CA GLY A 86 4.11 0.51 -2.71
C GLY A 86 3.49 -0.89 -2.67
N ALA A 87 4.04 -1.83 -1.89
CA ALA A 87 3.51 -3.19 -1.77
C ALA A 87 2.28 -3.26 -0.85
N GLU A 88 2.16 -2.33 0.08
CA GLU A 88 1.09 -2.29 1.09
C GLU A 88 -0.22 -1.69 0.56
N ILE A 89 -0.20 -1.06 -0.63
CA ILE A 89 -1.33 -0.28 -1.12
C ILE A 89 -2.35 -1.08 -1.94
N ASP A 90 -2.12 -2.35 -2.28
CA ASP A 90 -3.00 -3.10 -3.20
C ASP A 90 -4.47 -3.14 -2.74
N GLU A 91 -4.70 -3.39 -1.45
CA GLU A 91 -6.06 -3.47 -0.89
C GLU A 91 -6.70 -2.10 -0.59
N ILE A 92 -5.91 -1.02 -0.62
CA ILE A 92 -6.35 0.32 -0.22
C ILE A 92 -6.16 1.37 -1.32
N ARG A 93 -5.72 0.96 -2.51
CA ARG A 93 -5.38 1.84 -3.64
C ARG A 93 -6.51 2.83 -3.98
N PRO A 94 -7.80 2.43 -4.05
CA PRO A 94 -8.88 3.39 -4.31
C PRO A 94 -9.02 4.45 -3.22
N ASN A 95 -8.80 4.08 -1.95
CA ASN A 95 -8.92 5.00 -0.82
C ASN A 95 -7.73 5.96 -0.76
N LEU A 96 -6.53 5.48 -1.10
CA LEU A 96 -5.34 6.31 -1.22
C LEU A 96 -5.51 7.33 -2.37
N ALA A 97 -5.98 6.88 -3.53
CA ALA A 97 -6.30 7.75 -4.66
C ALA A 97 -7.33 8.81 -4.28
N GLY A 98 -8.42 8.42 -3.60
CA GLY A 98 -9.43 9.36 -3.09
C GLY A 98 -8.87 10.38 -2.09
N ARG A 99 -7.96 9.94 -1.21
CA ARG A 99 -7.27 10.84 -0.27
C ARG A 99 -6.40 11.86 -1.00
N PHE A 100 -5.72 11.44 -2.06
CA PHE A 100 -4.91 12.31 -2.91
C PHE A 100 -5.77 13.28 -3.71
N SER A 101 -6.89 12.84 -4.30
CA SER A 101 -7.85 13.73 -4.97
C SER A 101 -8.30 14.86 -4.05
N GLY A 102 -8.74 14.54 -2.82
CA GLY A 102 -9.15 15.58 -1.87
C GLY A 102 -7.99 16.48 -1.40
N LEU A 103 -6.74 16.00 -1.40
CA LEU A 103 -5.57 16.83 -1.14
C LEU A 103 -5.29 17.80 -2.30
N LEU A 104 -5.34 17.30 -3.53
CA LEU A 104 -5.14 18.07 -4.75
C LEU A 104 -6.18 19.17 -4.91
N GLU A 105 -7.45 18.87 -4.63
CA GLU A 105 -8.53 19.89 -4.61
C GLU A 105 -8.22 21.03 -3.62
N ARG A 106 -7.72 20.71 -2.42
CA ARG A 106 -7.31 21.75 -1.45
C ARG A 106 -6.09 22.55 -1.93
N MET A 107 -5.17 21.92 -2.66
CA MET A 107 -4.00 22.61 -3.21
C MET A 107 -4.36 23.48 -4.41
N GLU A 108 -5.35 23.08 -5.21
CA GLU A 108 -5.91 23.88 -6.31
C GLU A 108 -6.60 25.13 -5.78
N GLN A 109 -7.41 24.98 -4.72
CA GLN A 109 -7.99 26.13 -4.01
C GLN A 109 -6.92 27.09 -3.46
N ALA A 110 -5.75 26.58 -3.12
CA ALA A 110 -4.60 27.38 -2.68
C ALA A 110 -3.72 27.91 -3.83
N GLY A 111 -4.09 27.65 -5.09
CA GLY A 111 -3.36 28.10 -6.27
C GLY A 111 -2.01 27.41 -6.52
N LEU A 112 -1.78 26.23 -5.91
CA LEU A 112 -0.50 25.51 -6.07
C LEU A 112 -0.49 24.51 -7.24
N VAL A 113 -1.66 23.99 -7.58
CA VAL A 113 -1.84 23.02 -8.66
C VAL A 113 -3.05 23.44 -9.48
N ARG A 114 -3.14 22.95 -10.71
CA ARG A 114 -4.31 23.13 -11.57
C ARG A 114 -4.82 21.78 -12.03
N SER A 115 -6.13 21.68 -12.24
CA SER A 115 -6.74 20.50 -12.83
C SER A 115 -7.23 20.74 -14.26
N SER A 116 -7.19 19.67 -15.06
CA SER A 116 -7.82 19.60 -16.36
C SER A 116 -8.66 18.33 -16.47
N GLY A 117 -9.61 18.31 -17.40
CA GLY A 117 -10.43 17.12 -17.65
C GLY A 117 -9.59 16.02 -18.31
N ALA A 118 -9.67 14.80 -17.78
CA ALA A 118 -9.14 13.63 -18.48
C ALA A 118 -10.00 13.34 -19.73
N PRO A 119 -9.47 12.66 -20.76
CA PRO A 119 -10.22 12.34 -21.99
C PRO A 119 -11.52 11.56 -21.77
N ASP A 120 -11.64 10.86 -20.64
CA ASP A 120 -12.85 10.11 -20.27
C ASP A 120 -13.97 10.97 -19.65
N GLY A 121 -13.71 12.25 -19.39
CA GLY A 121 -14.64 13.21 -18.81
C GLY A 121 -15.03 12.94 -17.34
N ARG A 122 -14.48 11.91 -16.70
CA ARG A 122 -14.82 11.51 -15.32
C ARG A 122 -13.70 11.84 -14.35
N ARG A 123 -12.46 11.72 -14.81
CA ARG A 123 -11.27 11.94 -13.98
C ARG A 123 -10.66 13.31 -14.26
N ARG A 124 -9.87 13.79 -13.30
CA ARG A 124 -9.08 15.01 -13.44
C ARG A 124 -7.60 14.65 -13.53
N LEU A 125 -6.92 15.30 -14.45
CA LEU A 125 -5.46 15.32 -14.53
C LEU A 125 -4.98 16.53 -13.73
N TRP A 126 -3.80 16.40 -13.12
CA TRP A 126 -3.25 17.38 -12.20
C TRP A 126 -1.81 17.72 -12.58
N GLU A 127 -1.48 19.00 -12.46
CA GLU A 127 -0.13 19.52 -12.72
C GLU A 127 0.13 20.73 -11.82
N ILE A 128 1.40 21.14 -11.69
CA ILE A 128 1.78 22.35 -10.95
C ILE A 128 1.16 23.59 -11.62
N ALA A 129 0.61 24.50 -10.82
CA ALA A 129 0.28 25.84 -11.27
C ALA A 129 1.60 26.61 -11.41
N ARG A 130 2.09 26.74 -12.65
CA ARG A 130 3.25 27.57 -13.01
C ARG A 130 2.80 29.00 -13.31
#